data_AF-A0A7V3HII3-F1
#
_entry.id   AF-A0A7V3HII3-F1
#
_cell.length_a   1.000
_cell.length_b   1.000
_cell.length_c   1.000
_cell.angle_alpha   90.00
_cell.angle_beta   90.00
_cell.angle_gamma   90.00
#
_symmetry.space_group_name_H-M   'P 1'
#
loop_
_entity.id
_entity.type
_entity.pdbx_description
1 polymer ?
#
loop_
_entity_poly.entity_id
_entity_poly.type
_entity_poly.pdbx_seq_one_letter_code
_entity_poly.pdbx_strand_id
1 'polypeptide(L)'
;MSDLLWVEMAWYTYWDEVFRPKFWQEEIMVSLKELLADILGLLRGILSILGVLSVGMALLGALIYRLAGLDPRKRQWGNIREMTLLGLLAGVLGLIGQVLGASVKDLLGLPLEVLLILWGLTAIIGLFVLMLIPPRPAPAPTEAGASTRAMAERRMKNLIKVLLVGFAILLVLLSFLVKSQALGIGGIGMFVLLLIIRMGAEFLDKIARRGERAVRRAEKGAYAEEQVGRVLERLGEDFFVIHDIESPYGNIDHLVITREGRIFLLETKSHRGKVTAAGDSILLNGHPMEKDPIEQVLRNVFWLKGRLREVVGREPWVEGIVVFSRALVPKDLIVRGVRVQNLRYLEPILRAKGQGDSYLWESRELIWQALKAKPPK
;
A
#
# COMPACT_ATOMS: atom_id res chain seq x y z
N MET A 1 45.17 -2.29 -71.79
CA MET A 1 44.03 -2.36 -70.84
C MET A 1 43.90 -3.76 -70.20
N SER A 2 44.99 -4.52 -70.13
CA SER A 2 45.06 -5.88 -69.59
C SER A 2 45.78 -5.97 -68.25
N ASP A 3 46.64 -5.00 -67.92
CA ASP A 3 47.60 -5.17 -66.81
C ASP A 3 47.09 -4.60 -65.48
N LEU A 4 46.05 -3.74 -65.49
CA LEU A 4 45.42 -3.25 -64.26
C LEU A 4 44.45 -4.26 -63.63
N LEU A 5 43.78 -5.10 -64.44
CA LEU A 5 42.83 -6.10 -63.95
C LEU A 5 43.53 -7.25 -63.19
N TRP A 6 44.76 -7.58 -63.56
CA TRP A 6 45.54 -8.62 -62.87
C TRP A 6 46.07 -8.18 -61.51
N VAL A 7 46.39 -6.89 -61.35
CA VAL A 7 46.85 -6.35 -60.06
C VAL A 7 45.69 -6.22 -59.06
N GLU A 8 44.50 -5.81 -59.51
CA GLU A 8 43.31 -5.79 -58.64
C GLU A 8 42.84 -7.20 -58.25
N MET A 9 42.83 -8.17 -59.17
CA MET A 9 42.46 -9.55 -58.84
C MET A 9 43.45 -10.20 -57.87
N ALA A 10 44.76 -10.03 -58.08
CA ALA A 10 45.78 -10.61 -57.20
C ALA A 10 45.74 -9.98 -55.81
N TRP A 11 45.44 -8.68 -55.70
CA TRP A 11 45.29 -7.99 -54.42
C TRP A 11 44.04 -8.46 -53.66
N TYR A 12 42.93 -8.70 -54.36
CA TYR A 12 41.69 -9.19 -53.75
C TYR A 12 41.81 -10.65 -53.26
N THR A 13 42.47 -11.54 -54.01
CA THR A 13 42.73 -12.92 -53.57
C THR A 13 43.75 -12.99 -52.42
N TYR A 14 44.80 -12.16 -52.46
CA TYR A 14 45.79 -12.10 -51.38
C TYR A 14 45.18 -11.55 -50.08
N TRP A 15 44.30 -10.55 -50.16
CA TRP A 15 43.60 -10.04 -48.98
C TRP A 15 42.59 -11.04 -48.40
N ASP A 16 41.86 -11.80 -49.23
CA ASP A 16 40.85 -12.76 -48.73
C ASP A 16 41.49 -14.06 -48.17
N GLU A 17 42.69 -14.45 -48.61
CA GLU A 17 43.46 -15.57 -48.01
C GLU A 17 44.24 -15.17 -46.75
N VAL A 18 44.78 -13.96 -46.68
CA VAL A 18 45.62 -13.51 -45.55
C VAL A 18 44.78 -12.96 -44.38
N PHE A 19 43.64 -12.31 -44.65
CA PHE A 19 42.82 -11.65 -43.61
C PHE A 19 41.52 -12.36 -43.26
N ARG A 20 41.23 -13.51 -43.87
CA ARG A 20 40.04 -14.31 -43.55
C ARG A 20 40.41 -15.68 -43.00
N PRO A 21 41.06 -15.77 -41.82
CA PRO A 21 41.09 -17.04 -41.11
C PRO A 21 39.68 -17.28 -40.55
N LYS A 22 38.77 -17.77 -41.39
CA LYS A 22 37.44 -18.26 -40.96
C LYS A 22 37.57 -19.22 -39.77
N PHE A 23 38.65 -20.00 -39.77
CA PHE A 23 38.99 -20.93 -38.70
C PHE A 23 39.23 -20.24 -37.35
N TRP A 24 40.04 -19.18 -37.31
CA TRP A 24 40.33 -18.44 -36.07
C TRP A 24 39.13 -17.61 -35.61
N GLN A 25 38.33 -17.05 -36.54
CA GLN A 25 37.10 -16.36 -36.15
C GLN A 25 36.05 -17.30 -35.57
N GLU A 26 35.90 -18.51 -36.11
CA GLU A 26 34.96 -19.49 -35.57
C GLU A 26 35.42 -20.05 -34.20
N GLU A 27 36.69 -20.41 -34.03
CA GLU A 27 37.23 -20.89 -32.74
C GLU A 27 37.18 -19.82 -31.64
N ILE A 28 37.58 -18.58 -31.95
CA ILE A 28 37.53 -17.47 -31.00
C ILE A 28 36.06 -17.17 -30.64
N MET A 29 35.15 -17.18 -31.61
CA MET A 29 33.73 -16.95 -31.35
C MET A 29 33.08 -18.09 -30.56
N VAL A 30 33.51 -19.34 -30.73
CA VAL A 30 33.06 -20.48 -29.91
C VAL A 30 33.58 -20.34 -28.49
N SER A 31 34.88 -20.08 -28.31
CA SER A 31 35.49 -19.88 -26.98
C SER A 31 34.88 -18.68 -26.25
N LEU A 32 34.60 -17.57 -26.94
CA LEU A 32 33.95 -16.39 -26.36
C LEU A 32 32.50 -16.69 -25.95
N LYS A 33 31.78 -17.50 -26.74
CA LYS A 33 30.42 -17.95 -26.40
C LYS A 33 30.41 -18.87 -25.18
N GLU A 34 31.37 -19.78 -25.06
CA GLU A 34 31.54 -20.65 -23.89
C GLU A 34 31.91 -19.84 -22.64
N LEU A 35 32.85 -18.91 -22.74
CA LEU A 35 33.22 -18.01 -21.65
C LEU A 35 32.03 -17.14 -21.19
N LEU A 36 31.29 -16.56 -22.15
CA LEU A 36 30.09 -15.77 -21.86
C LEU A 36 29.00 -16.62 -21.21
N ALA A 37 28.82 -17.86 -21.68
CA ALA A 37 27.91 -18.82 -21.10
C ALA A 37 28.27 -19.09 -19.63
N ASP A 38 29.52 -19.39 -19.33
CA ASP A 38 29.99 -19.67 -17.96
C ASP A 38 29.85 -18.45 -17.03
N ILE A 39 30.19 -17.26 -17.51
CA ILE A 39 30.02 -16.00 -16.75
C ILE A 39 28.54 -15.76 -16.45
N LEU A 40 27.65 -15.96 -17.42
CA LEU A 40 26.21 -15.81 -17.23
C LEU A 40 25.65 -16.87 -16.28
N GLY A 41 26.12 -18.13 -16.36
CA GLY A 41 25.76 -19.20 -15.43
C GLY A 41 26.15 -18.88 -13.99
N LEU A 42 27.37 -18.39 -13.79
CA LEU A 42 27.89 -17.99 -12.48
C LEU A 42 27.13 -16.79 -11.90
N LEU A 43 26.84 -15.77 -12.72
CA LEU A 43 26.06 -14.61 -12.30
C LEU A 43 24.65 -15.00 -11.84
N ARG A 44 23.99 -15.92 -12.56
CA ARG A 44 22.64 -16.41 -12.20
C ARG A 44 22.63 -17.20 -10.90
N GLY A 45 23.64 -18.06 -10.69
CA GLY A 45 23.82 -18.81 -9.45
C GLY A 45 24.03 -17.87 -8.25
N ILE A 46 24.87 -16.85 -8.42
CA ILE A 46 25.11 -15.83 -7.39
C ILE A 46 23.83 -15.04 -7.07
N LEU A 47 23.12 -14.54 -8.08
CA LEU A 47 21.85 -13.82 -7.88
C LEU A 47 20.84 -14.69 -7.14
N SER A 48 20.84 -15.98 -7.43
CA SER A 48 19.93 -16.92 -6.79
C SER A 48 20.26 -17.11 -5.29
N ILE A 49 21.52 -17.36 -4.98
CA ILE A 49 21.99 -17.51 -3.58
C ILE A 49 21.76 -16.22 -2.80
N LEU A 50 22.07 -15.06 -3.40
CA LEU A 50 21.85 -13.75 -2.79
C LEU A 50 20.37 -13.49 -2.46
N GLY A 51 19.46 -13.91 -3.34
CA GLY A 51 18.02 -13.75 -3.08
C GLY A 51 17.54 -14.58 -1.88
N VAL A 52 17.96 -15.84 -1.78
CA VAL A 52 17.63 -16.73 -0.65
C VAL A 52 18.21 -16.20 0.66
N LEU A 53 19.51 -15.85 0.66
CA LEU A 53 20.18 -15.31 1.84
C LEU A 53 19.56 -13.99 2.31
N SER A 54 19.23 -13.09 1.38
CA SER A 54 18.66 -11.79 1.71
C SER A 54 17.27 -11.92 2.34
N VAL A 55 16.41 -12.79 1.80
CA VAL A 55 15.10 -13.09 2.38
C VAL A 55 15.22 -13.81 3.74
N GLY A 56 16.16 -14.76 3.87
CA GLY A 56 16.43 -15.45 5.13
C GLY A 56 16.91 -14.50 6.24
N MET A 57 17.83 -13.58 5.90
CA MET A 57 18.30 -12.54 6.82
C MET A 57 17.18 -11.55 7.19
N ALA A 58 16.32 -11.19 6.24
CA ALA A 58 15.17 -10.35 6.50
C ALA A 58 14.15 -11.04 7.44
N LEU A 59 13.94 -12.35 7.31
CA LEU A 59 13.12 -13.15 8.22
C LEU A 59 13.67 -13.15 9.63
N LEU A 60 14.98 -13.44 9.76
CA LEU A 60 15.66 -13.47 11.05
C LEU A 60 15.57 -12.09 11.73
N GLY A 61 15.85 -11.02 10.99
CA GLY A 61 15.75 -9.64 11.49
C GLY A 61 14.32 -9.27 11.90
N ALA A 62 13.31 -9.64 11.10
CA ALA A 62 11.91 -9.40 11.44
C ALA A 62 11.47 -10.13 12.72
N LEU A 63 11.89 -11.39 12.89
CA LEU A 63 11.63 -12.17 14.11
C LEU A 63 12.30 -11.55 15.33
N ILE A 64 13.59 -11.20 15.24
CA ILE A 64 14.34 -10.56 16.34
C ILE A 64 13.67 -9.25 16.74
N TYR A 65 13.35 -8.37 15.78
CA TYR A 65 12.72 -7.09 16.09
C TYR A 65 11.34 -7.26 16.71
N ARG A 66 10.59 -8.27 16.29
CA ARG A 66 9.28 -8.55 16.86
C ARG A 66 9.37 -9.11 18.27
N LEU A 67 10.30 -10.03 18.54
CA LEU A 67 10.56 -10.56 19.89
C LEU A 67 11.10 -9.48 20.83
N ALA A 68 11.91 -8.56 20.32
CA ALA A 68 12.43 -7.41 21.06
C ALA A 68 11.41 -6.27 21.24
N GLY A 69 10.19 -6.38 20.71
CA GLY A 69 9.17 -5.34 20.82
C GLY A 69 9.54 -4.01 20.16
N LEU A 70 10.33 -4.05 19.08
CA LEU A 70 10.86 -2.84 18.44
C LEU A 70 9.73 -1.98 17.85
N ASP A 71 9.70 -0.69 18.20
CA ASP A 71 8.71 0.26 17.68
C ASP A 71 8.64 0.20 16.13
N PRO A 72 7.43 -0.03 15.55
CA PRO A 72 7.23 -0.07 14.09
C PRO A 72 7.64 1.21 13.34
N ARG A 73 7.78 2.33 14.03
CA ARG A 73 8.18 3.62 13.45
C ARG A 73 9.67 3.72 13.14
N LYS A 74 10.49 2.80 13.65
CA LYS A 74 11.93 2.90 13.45
C LYS A 74 12.35 2.50 12.04
N ARG A 75 13.41 3.15 11.55
CA ARG A 75 13.99 2.95 10.20
C ARG A 75 14.36 1.48 9.92
N GLN A 76 14.70 0.71 10.95
CA GLN A 76 15.07 -0.70 10.85
C GLN A 76 14.01 -1.55 10.13
N TRP A 77 12.71 -1.31 10.37
CA TRP A 77 11.63 -2.02 9.66
C TRP A 77 11.58 -1.67 8.17
N GLY A 78 11.97 -0.45 7.80
CA GLY A 78 12.16 -0.04 6.42
C GLY A 78 13.29 -0.82 5.74
N ASN A 79 14.42 -1.00 6.43
CA ASN A 79 15.55 -1.78 5.93
C ASN A 79 15.17 -3.26 5.72
N ILE A 80 14.41 -3.88 6.64
CA ILE A 80 13.90 -5.24 6.48
C ILE A 80 13.02 -5.37 5.23
N ARG A 81 12.13 -4.39 5.01
CA ARG A 81 11.29 -4.35 3.81
C ARG A 81 12.13 -4.25 2.54
N GLU A 82 13.09 -3.34 2.49
CA GLU A 82 13.97 -3.15 1.34
C GLU A 82 14.82 -4.39 1.06
N MET A 83 15.44 -5.00 2.08
CA MET A 83 16.15 -6.27 1.95
C MET A 83 15.27 -7.38 1.40
N THR A 84 14.05 -7.52 1.93
CA THR A 84 13.10 -8.53 1.45
C THR A 84 12.75 -8.33 -0.03
N LEU A 85 12.47 -7.09 -0.44
CA LEU A 85 12.13 -6.77 -1.83
C LEU A 85 13.31 -6.97 -2.78
N LEU A 86 14.51 -6.56 -2.39
CA LEU A 86 15.73 -6.77 -3.18
C LEU A 86 16.07 -8.26 -3.29
N GLY A 87 15.89 -9.03 -2.22
CA GLY A 87 16.08 -10.48 -2.22
C GLY A 87 15.11 -11.20 -3.15
N LEU A 88 13.82 -10.84 -3.11
CA LEU A 88 12.81 -11.37 -4.02
C LEU A 88 13.11 -11.01 -5.49
N LEU A 89 13.52 -9.77 -5.76
CA LEU A 89 13.87 -9.31 -7.12
C LEU A 89 15.09 -10.05 -7.68
N ALA A 90 16.18 -10.12 -6.89
CA ALA A 90 17.39 -10.85 -7.27
C ALA A 90 17.08 -12.32 -7.56
N GLY A 91 16.18 -12.90 -6.77
CA GLY A 91 15.70 -14.25 -6.96
C GLY A 91 14.93 -14.49 -8.25
N VAL A 92 13.98 -13.61 -8.56
CA VAL A 92 13.24 -13.67 -9.82
C VAL A 92 14.18 -13.53 -11.02
N LEU A 93 15.17 -12.63 -10.96
CA LEU A 93 16.16 -12.45 -12.02
C LEU A 93 17.06 -13.69 -12.19
N GLY A 94 17.48 -14.32 -11.09
CA GLY A 94 18.20 -15.60 -11.12
C GLY A 94 17.40 -16.70 -11.81
N LEU A 95 16.12 -16.83 -11.44
CA LEU A 95 15.19 -17.83 -11.99
C LEU A 95 14.91 -17.62 -13.48
N ILE A 96 14.63 -16.37 -13.90
CA ILE A 96 14.47 -16.01 -15.32
C ILE A 96 15.74 -16.37 -16.11
N GLY A 97 16.92 -16.08 -15.55
CA GLY A 97 18.19 -16.44 -16.16
C GLY A 97 18.37 -17.94 -16.35
N GLN A 98 17.95 -18.76 -15.38
CA GLN A 98 18.02 -20.22 -15.47
C GLN A 98 17.07 -20.79 -16.52
N VAL A 99 15.83 -20.27 -16.58
CA VAL A 99 14.84 -20.70 -17.59
C VAL A 99 15.28 -20.31 -19.02
N LEU A 100 15.87 -19.12 -19.19
CA LEU A 100 16.29 -18.63 -20.51
C LEU A 100 17.63 -19.17 -20.99
N GLY A 101 18.43 -19.81 -20.13
CA GLY A 101 19.79 -20.22 -20.46
C GLY A 101 20.11 -21.68 -20.15
N ALA A 102 19.15 -22.56 -20.42
CA ALA A 102 19.17 -24.02 -20.21
C ALA A 102 20.36 -24.80 -20.81
N SER A 103 21.30 -24.13 -21.48
CA SER A 103 22.51 -24.71 -22.07
C SER A 103 23.78 -24.54 -21.24
N VAL A 104 23.73 -23.88 -20.08
CA VAL A 104 24.90 -23.66 -19.20
C VAL A 104 24.77 -24.48 -17.93
N LYS A 105 25.85 -25.13 -17.47
CA LYS A 105 25.88 -25.85 -16.19
C LYS A 105 25.57 -24.88 -15.05
N ASP A 106 24.45 -25.11 -14.36
CA ASP A 106 24.08 -24.35 -13.17
C ASP A 106 25.17 -24.46 -12.10
N LEU A 107 25.51 -23.34 -11.45
CA LEU A 107 26.51 -23.26 -10.37
C LEU A 107 26.28 -24.26 -9.23
N LEU A 108 25.02 -24.67 -9.02
CA LEU A 108 24.62 -25.58 -7.94
C LEU A 108 24.38 -27.02 -8.42
N GLY A 109 24.35 -27.28 -9.73
CA GLY A 109 24.03 -28.59 -10.30
C GLY A 109 22.66 -29.14 -9.88
N LEU A 110 21.76 -28.29 -9.35
CA LEU A 110 20.47 -28.71 -8.85
C LEU A 110 19.47 -28.88 -10.00
N PRO A 111 18.59 -29.88 -9.95
CA PRO A 111 17.49 -29.99 -10.89
C PRO A 111 16.62 -28.72 -10.85
N LEU A 112 16.15 -28.28 -12.02
CA LEU A 112 15.25 -27.11 -12.15
C LEU A 112 14.06 -27.19 -11.20
N GLU A 113 13.55 -28.39 -10.92
CA GLU A 113 12.45 -28.64 -9.99
C GLU A 113 12.77 -28.20 -8.55
N VAL A 114 13.98 -28.53 -8.08
CA VAL A 114 14.46 -28.18 -6.75
C VAL A 114 14.63 -26.66 -6.64
N LEU A 115 15.14 -26.03 -7.71
CA LEU A 115 15.28 -24.58 -7.78
C LEU A 115 13.93 -23.87 -7.75
N LEU A 116 12.94 -24.35 -8.51
CA LEU A 116 11.57 -23.82 -8.49
C LEU A 116 10.93 -23.94 -7.10
N ILE A 117 11.14 -25.05 -6.40
CA ILE A 117 10.65 -25.25 -5.03
C ILE A 117 11.34 -24.29 -4.06
N LEU A 118 12.67 -24.19 -4.11
CA LEU A 118 13.44 -23.27 -3.26
C LEU A 118 13.01 -21.81 -3.50
N TRP A 119 12.73 -21.43 -4.74
CA TRP A 119 12.23 -20.09 -5.07
C TRP A 119 10.80 -19.86 -4.63
N GLY A 120 9.92 -20.85 -4.80
CA GLY A 120 8.56 -20.80 -4.28
C GLY A 120 8.55 -20.61 -2.76
N LEU A 121 9.39 -21.36 -2.04
CA LEU A 121 9.59 -21.21 -0.60
C LEU A 121 10.16 -19.84 -0.23
N THR A 122 11.19 -19.37 -0.95
CA THR A 122 11.78 -18.04 -0.71
C THR A 122 10.76 -16.92 -0.94
N ALA A 123 9.90 -17.04 -1.96
CA ALA A 123 8.82 -16.10 -2.20
C ALA A 123 7.75 -16.13 -1.11
N ILE A 124 7.31 -17.33 -0.67
CA ILE A 124 6.40 -17.48 0.47
C ILE A 124 6.99 -16.85 1.73
N ILE A 125 8.25 -17.18 2.03
CA ILE A 125 8.96 -16.67 3.20
C ILE A 125 9.06 -15.14 3.09
N GLY A 126 9.48 -14.57 1.96
CA GLY A 126 9.56 -13.12 1.79
C GLY A 126 8.20 -12.44 1.99
N LEU A 127 7.12 -13.03 1.48
CA LEU A 127 5.76 -12.51 1.69
C LEU A 127 5.31 -12.63 3.15
N PHE A 128 5.75 -13.68 3.85
CA PHE A 128 5.58 -13.85 5.30
C PHE A 128 6.41 -12.82 6.09
N VAL A 129 7.66 -12.54 5.72
CA VAL A 129 8.48 -11.47 6.33
C VAL A 129 7.76 -10.14 6.23
N LEU A 130 7.18 -9.82 5.08
CA LEU A 130 6.38 -8.60 4.89
C LEU A 130 5.13 -8.56 5.79
N MET A 131 4.55 -9.71 6.18
CA MET A 131 3.51 -9.78 7.22
C MET A 131 4.04 -9.54 8.63
N LEU A 132 5.29 -9.93 8.91
CA LEU A 132 5.92 -9.74 10.21
C LEU A 132 6.24 -8.27 10.47
N ILE A 133 6.45 -7.47 9.41
CA ILE A 133 6.66 -6.03 9.53
C ILE A 133 5.38 -5.41 10.09
N PRO A 134 5.40 -4.93 11.35
CA PRO A 134 4.23 -4.36 11.95
C PRO A 134 3.82 -3.10 11.17
N PRO A 135 2.51 -2.91 10.89
CA PRO A 135 2.04 -1.62 10.43
C PRO A 135 2.40 -0.56 11.49
N ARG A 136 2.47 0.71 11.08
CA ARG A 136 2.59 1.81 12.05
C ARG A 136 1.51 1.62 13.11
N PRO A 137 1.87 1.62 14.42
CA PRO A 137 0.94 1.25 15.48
C PRO A 137 -0.30 2.14 15.36
N ALA A 138 -1.47 1.50 15.46
CA ALA A 138 -2.72 2.23 15.57
C ALA A 138 -2.64 3.21 16.75
N PRO A 139 -3.13 4.46 16.58
CA PRO A 139 -3.40 5.35 17.70
C PRO A 139 -4.22 4.62 18.76
N ALA A 140 -4.11 4.99 20.04
CA ALA A 140 -5.00 4.44 21.06
C ALA A 140 -6.47 4.63 20.64
N PRO A 141 -7.44 3.80 21.07
CA PRO A 141 -8.84 3.91 20.64
C PRO A 141 -9.50 5.27 20.91
N THR A 142 -8.89 6.09 21.76
CA THR A 142 -9.32 7.44 22.13
C THR A 142 -8.63 8.54 21.31
N GLU A 143 -7.64 8.21 20.49
CA GLU A 143 -6.87 9.16 19.69
C GLU A 143 -7.49 9.35 18.30
N ALA A 144 -7.17 10.50 17.70
CA ALA A 144 -7.57 10.83 16.33
C ALA A 144 -7.06 9.78 15.31
N GLY A 145 -7.94 9.31 14.43
CA GLY A 145 -7.54 8.37 13.37
C GLY A 145 -7.50 6.90 13.76
N ALA A 146 -7.89 6.54 14.99
CA ALA A 146 -7.78 5.17 15.50
C ALA A 146 -8.55 4.14 14.66
N SER A 147 -9.87 4.34 14.46
CA SER A 147 -10.70 3.45 13.64
C SER A 147 -10.23 3.37 12.19
N THR A 148 -9.92 4.51 11.57
CA THR A 148 -9.45 4.57 10.18
C THR A 148 -8.09 3.88 10.00
N ARG A 149 -7.18 4.00 10.96
CA ARG A 149 -5.90 3.27 10.95
C ARG A 149 -6.12 1.77 11.16
N ALA A 150 -6.96 1.38 12.11
CA ALA A 150 -7.31 -0.03 12.31
C ALA A 150 -7.95 -0.64 11.06
N MET A 151 -8.76 0.13 10.32
CA MET A 151 -9.30 -0.28 9.03
C MET A 151 -8.21 -0.50 7.98
N ALA A 152 -7.22 0.40 7.90
CA ALA A 152 -6.07 0.25 7.00
C ALA A 152 -5.29 -1.04 7.30
N GLU A 153 -5.02 -1.32 8.58
CA GLU A 153 -4.34 -2.54 9.02
C GLU A 153 -5.13 -3.81 8.68
N ARG A 154 -6.43 -3.82 8.96
CA ARG A 154 -7.31 -4.96 8.64
C ARG A 154 -7.31 -5.24 7.13
N ARG A 155 -7.42 -4.19 6.30
CA ARG A 155 -7.35 -4.31 4.84
C ARG A 155 -6.02 -4.84 4.37
N MET A 156 -4.91 -4.37 4.95
CA MET A 156 -3.58 -4.88 4.64
C MET A 156 -3.45 -6.36 4.98
N LYS A 157 -3.81 -6.76 6.21
CA LYS A 157 -3.76 -8.16 6.65
C LYS A 157 -4.59 -9.07 5.75
N ASN A 158 -5.81 -8.64 5.39
CA ASN A 158 -6.67 -9.39 4.48
C ASN A 158 -6.08 -9.49 3.07
N LEU A 159 -5.50 -8.40 2.54
CA LEU A 159 -4.83 -8.41 1.25
C LEU A 159 -3.68 -9.42 1.22
N ILE A 160 -2.78 -9.36 2.22
CA ILE A 160 -1.62 -10.26 2.25
C ILE A 160 -2.08 -11.73 2.41
N LYS A 161 -3.12 -12.00 3.23
CA LYS A 161 -3.71 -13.35 3.31
C LYS A 161 -4.21 -13.86 1.96
N VAL A 162 -4.95 -13.04 1.22
CA VAL A 162 -5.45 -13.40 -0.12
C VAL A 162 -4.30 -13.65 -1.09
N LEU A 163 -3.26 -12.81 -1.06
CA LEU A 163 -2.08 -12.97 -1.91
C LEU A 163 -1.28 -14.23 -1.56
N LEU A 164 -1.13 -14.57 -0.28
CA LEU A 164 -0.48 -15.83 0.14
C LEU A 164 -1.23 -17.06 -0.37
N VAL A 165 -2.55 -17.10 -0.17
CA VAL A 165 -3.38 -18.22 -0.63
C VAL A 165 -3.33 -18.33 -2.16
N GLY A 166 -3.45 -17.21 -2.86
CA GLY A 166 -3.34 -17.17 -4.32
C GLY A 166 -1.99 -17.63 -4.84
N PHE A 167 -0.90 -17.21 -4.19
CA PHE A 167 0.44 -17.63 -4.55
C PHE A 167 0.68 -19.12 -4.29
N ALA A 168 0.17 -19.67 -3.17
CA ALA A 168 0.23 -21.09 -2.88
C ALA A 168 -0.51 -21.93 -3.94
N ILE A 169 -1.69 -21.48 -4.38
CA ILE A 169 -2.43 -22.11 -5.49
C ILE A 169 -1.59 -22.07 -6.78
N LEU A 170 -0.96 -20.93 -7.09
CA LEU A 170 -0.12 -20.78 -8.27
C LEU A 170 1.09 -21.73 -8.26
N LEU A 171 1.74 -21.92 -7.10
CA LEU A 171 2.83 -22.88 -6.94
C LEU A 171 2.37 -24.33 -7.15
N VAL A 172 1.19 -24.68 -6.63
CA VAL A 172 0.58 -26.00 -6.87
C VAL A 172 0.33 -26.19 -8.37
N LEU A 173 -0.24 -25.20 -9.06
CA LEU A 173 -0.42 -25.24 -10.53
C LEU A 173 0.90 -25.36 -11.28
N LEU A 174 1.94 -24.64 -10.84
CA LEU A 174 3.27 -24.71 -11.44
C LEU A 174 3.89 -26.11 -11.27
N SER A 175 3.66 -26.77 -10.14
CA SER A 175 4.15 -28.14 -9.89
C SER A 175 3.56 -29.17 -10.86
N PHE A 176 2.34 -28.96 -11.33
CA PHE A 176 1.72 -29.78 -12.37
C PHE A 176 2.39 -29.62 -13.74
N LEU A 177 2.99 -28.47 -14.05
CA LEU A 177 3.76 -28.28 -15.28
C LEU A 177 5.01 -29.17 -15.30
N VAL A 178 5.69 -29.25 -14.15
CA VAL A 178 6.92 -30.04 -13.98
C VAL A 178 6.62 -31.54 -14.15
N LYS A 179 5.52 -32.03 -13.57
CA LYS A 179 5.10 -33.44 -13.66
C LYS A 179 4.24 -33.77 -14.89
N SER A 180 4.15 -32.87 -15.87
CA SER A 180 3.21 -32.99 -16.99
C SER A 180 3.36 -34.29 -17.79
N GLN A 181 4.59 -34.75 -18.02
CA GLN A 181 4.86 -36.02 -18.70
C GLN A 181 4.43 -37.25 -17.87
N ALA A 182 4.70 -37.23 -16.57
CA ALA A 182 4.29 -38.30 -15.64
C ALA A 182 2.77 -38.36 -15.43
N LEU A 183 2.08 -37.23 -15.63
CA LEU A 183 0.63 -37.10 -15.51
C LEU A 183 -0.11 -37.32 -16.83
N GLY A 184 0.60 -37.65 -17.92
CA GLY A 184 0.00 -37.87 -19.24
C GLY A 184 -0.66 -36.61 -19.83
N ILE A 185 -0.25 -35.42 -19.40
CA ILE A 185 -0.80 -34.16 -19.88
C ILE A 185 -0.24 -33.90 -21.28
N GLY A 186 -1.04 -34.20 -22.30
CA GLY A 186 -0.71 -33.86 -23.70
C GLY A 186 -0.61 -32.35 -23.95
N GLY A 187 -0.13 -31.95 -25.13
CA GLY A 187 0.14 -30.55 -25.46
C GLY A 187 -1.04 -29.59 -25.27
N ILE A 188 -2.28 -30.06 -25.50
CA ILE A 188 -3.50 -29.27 -25.25
C ILE A 188 -3.70 -29.02 -23.75
N GLY A 189 -3.51 -30.04 -22.91
CA GLY A 189 -3.63 -29.90 -21.45
C GLY A 189 -2.57 -28.97 -20.88
N MET A 190 -1.34 -29.03 -21.43
CA MET A 190 -0.26 -28.09 -21.08
C MET A 190 -0.65 -26.65 -21.43
N PHE A 191 -1.18 -26.42 -22.64
CA PHE A 191 -1.62 -25.10 -23.07
C PHE A 191 -2.74 -24.54 -22.18
N VAL A 192 -3.75 -25.37 -21.85
CA VAL A 192 -4.84 -24.98 -20.93
C VAL A 192 -4.31 -24.66 -19.54
N LEU A 193 -3.39 -25.45 -19.00
CA LEU A 193 -2.78 -25.21 -17.69
C LEU A 193 -1.99 -23.89 -17.66
N LEU A 194 -1.20 -23.60 -18.70
CA LEU A 194 -0.50 -22.33 -18.85
C LEU A 194 -1.46 -21.14 -18.94
N LEU A 195 -2.59 -21.30 -19.64
CA LEU A 195 -3.63 -20.29 -19.72
C LEU A 195 -4.25 -20.01 -18.34
N ILE A 196 -4.55 -21.05 -17.56
CA ILE A 196 -5.08 -20.92 -16.19
C ILE A 196 -4.09 -20.20 -15.29
N ILE A 197 -2.81 -20.59 -15.33
CA ILE A 197 -1.73 -19.96 -14.55
C ILE A 197 -1.62 -18.48 -14.91
N ARG A 198 -1.63 -18.14 -16.20
CA ARG A 198 -1.59 -16.74 -16.68
C ARG A 198 -2.78 -15.94 -16.17
N MET A 199 -4.01 -16.45 -16.36
CA MET A 199 -5.23 -15.77 -15.90
C MET A 199 -5.24 -15.59 -14.38
N GLY A 200 -4.81 -16.61 -13.63
CA GLY A 200 -4.68 -16.54 -12.19
C GLY A 200 -3.70 -15.46 -11.74
N ALA A 201 -2.53 -15.37 -12.37
CA ALA A 201 -1.53 -14.34 -12.08
C ALA A 201 -2.06 -12.92 -12.36
N GLU A 202 -2.71 -12.69 -13.50
CA GLU A 202 -3.32 -11.39 -13.83
C GLU A 202 -4.44 -11.00 -12.85
N PHE A 203 -5.25 -11.98 -12.43
CA PHE A 203 -6.30 -11.77 -11.44
C PHE A 203 -5.73 -11.40 -10.06
N LEU A 204 -4.68 -12.09 -9.60
CA LEU A 204 -3.99 -11.76 -8.35
C LEU A 204 -3.37 -10.36 -8.39
N ASP A 205 -2.77 -9.97 -9.50
CA ASP A 205 -2.20 -8.63 -9.67
C ASP A 205 -3.31 -7.54 -9.64
N LYS A 206 -4.48 -7.81 -10.23
CA LYS A 206 -5.65 -6.91 -10.12
C LYS A 206 -6.15 -6.78 -8.68
N ILE A 207 -6.20 -7.88 -7.92
CA ILE A 207 -6.54 -7.86 -6.49
C ILE A 207 -5.49 -7.07 -5.71
N ALA A 208 -4.20 -7.32 -5.94
CA ALA A 208 -3.08 -6.64 -5.30
C ALA A 208 -3.20 -5.13 -5.47
N ARG A 209 -3.34 -4.66 -6.72
CA ARG A 209 -3.48 -3.24 -7.04
C ARG A 209 -4.74 -2.62 -6.41
N ARG A 210 -5.87 -3.33 -6.41
CA ARG A 210 -7.11 -2.82 -5.79
C ARG A 210 -6.97 -2.73 -4.26
N GLY A 211 -6.41 -3.75 -3.64
CA GLY A 211 -6.16 -3.81 -2.20
C GLY A 211 -5.19 -2.73 -1.76
N GLU A 212 -4.07 -2.56 -2.46
CA GLU A 212 -3.07 -1.53 -2.18
C GLU A 212 -3.68 -0.12 -2.26
N ARG A 213 -4.47 0.16 -3.30
CA ARG A 213 -5.21 1.44 -3.40
C ARG A 213 -6.15 1.65 -2.21
N ALA A 214 -6.85 0.61 -1.77
CA ALA A 214 -7.76 0.68 -0.63
C ALA A 214 -7.05 0.89 0.71
N VAL A 215 -5.87 0.28 0.90
CA VAL A 215 -5.00 0.50 2.06
C VAL A 215 -4.46 1.93 2.05
N ARG A 216 -3.83 2.37 0.95
CA ARG A 216 -3.30 3.74 0.81
C ARG A 216 -4.38 4.80 1.01
N ARG A 217 -5.61 4.54 0.56
CA ARG A 217 -6.75 5.45 0.79
C ARG A 217 -7.09 5.55 2.29
N ALA A 218 -7.13 4.42 3.00
CA ALA A 218 -7.38 4.40 4.44
C ALA A 218 -6.24 5.07 5.22
N GLU A 219 -4.97 4.80 4.87
CA GLU A 219 -3.81 5.46 5.48
C GLU A 219 -3.85 6.99 5.29
N LYS A 220 -4.21 7.45 4.09
CA LYS A 220 -4.39 8.89 3.81
C LYS A 220 -5.52 9.51 4.64
N GLY A 221 -6.60 8.77 4.87
CA GLY A 221 -7.70 9.16 5.76
C GLY A 221 -7.22 9.33 7.20
N ALA A 222 -6.65 8.26 7.76
CA ALA A 222 -6.11 8.24 9.12
C ALA A 222 -5.08 9.37 9.35
N TYR A 223 -4.18 9.58 8.38
CA TYR A 223 -3.21 10.66 8.48
C TYR A 223 -3.85 12.06 8.50
N ALA A 224 -4.96 12.26 7.78
CA ALA A 224 -5.68 13.53 7.82
C ALA A 224 -6.38 13.75 9.16
N GLU A 225 -7.02 12.71 9.71
CA GLU A 225 -7.63 12.73 11.04
C GLU A 225 -6.56 12.99 12.13
N GLU A 226 -5.40 12.33 12.06
CA GLU A 226 -4.25 12.59 12.94
C GLU A 226 -3.76 14.05 12.84
N GLN A 227 -3.77 14.66 11.65
CA GLN A 227 -3.38 16.06 11.48
C GLN A 227 -4.38 17.02 12.14
N VAL A 228 -5.68 16.73 12.03
CA VAL A 228 -6.72 17.48 12.75
C VAL A 228 -6.54 17.28 14.25
N GLY A 229 -6.36 16.05 14.73
CA GLY A 229 -6.10 15.72 16.12
C GLY A 229 -4.97 16.54 16.72
N ARG A 230 -3.82 16.65 16.05
CA ARG A 230 -2.68 17.48 16.51
C ARG A 230 -2.99 18.98 16.62
N VAL A 231 -3.93 19.50 15.83
CA VAL A 231 -4.41 20.88 15.97
C VAL A 231 -5.31 20.99 17.20
N LEU A 232 -6.20 20.01 17.39
CA LEU A 232 -7.12 19.97 18.53
C LEU A 232 -6.39 19.81 19.88
N GLU A 233 -5.33 19.00 19.93
CA GLU A 233 -4.47 18.83 21.10
C GLU A 233 -3.81 20.13 21.59
N ARG A 234 -3.64 21.12 20.69
CA ARG A 234 -3.01 22.42 21.01
C ARG A 234 -4.00 23.47 21.48
N LEU A 235 -5.30 23.18 21.50
CA LEU A 235 -6.32 24.17 21.83
C LEU A 235 -6.26 24.62 23.30
N GLY A 236 -5.80 23.75 24.20
CA GLY A 236 -5.67 24.00 25.63
C GLY A 236 -6.89 23.51 26.43
N GLU A 237 -6.90 23.82 27.72
CA GLU A 237 -7.87 23.29 28.70
C GLU A 237 -9.29 23.85 28.56
N ASP A 238 -9.48 24.94 27.82
CA ASP A 238 -10.81 25.52 27.54
C ASP A 238 -11.56 24.76 26.43
N PHE A 239 -10.99 23.67 25.93
CA PHE A 239 -11.57 22.83 24.89
C PHE A 239 -11.57 21.37 25.33
N PHE A 240 -12.71 20.72 25.15
CA PHE A 240 -12.88 19.30 25.43
C PHE A 240 -13.15 18.56 24.13
N VAL A 241 -12.28 17.61 23.79
CA VAL A 241 -12.25 16.97 22.48
C VAL A 241 -12.56 15.48 22.63
N ILE A 242 -13.52 15.01 21.84
CA ILE A 242 -13.91 13.60 21.78
C ILE A 242 -13.63 13.10 20.36
N HIS A 243 -12.72 12.15 20.23
CA HIS A 243 -12.37 11.55 18.94
C HIS A 243 -13.22 10.32 18.66
N ASP A 244 -13.43 9.98 17.38
CA ASP A 244 -13.91 8.68 16.90
C ASP A 244 -15.20 8.20 17.62
N ILE A 245 -16.28 8.97 17.43
CA ILE A 245 -17.61 8.65 18.00
C ILE A 245 -18.37 7.79 16.98
N GLU A 246 -18.80 6.60 17.38
CA GLU A 246 -19.61 5.73 16.54
C GLU A 246 -21.04 6.31 16.38
N SER A 247 -21.55 6.34 15.15
CA SER A 247 -22.94 6.72 14.87
C SER A 247 -23.56 5.80 13.81
N PRO A 248 -24.91 5.74 13.70
CA PRO A 248 -25.60 4.97 12.67
C PRO A 248 -25.25 5.40 11.23
N TYR A 249 -24.73 6.61 11.04
CA TYR A 249 -24.45 7.19 9.72
C TYR A 249 -22.95 7.24 9.40
N GLY A 250 -22.14 6.53 10.19
CA GLY A 250 -20.68 6.53 10.12
C GLY A 250 -20.05 7.27 11.29
N ASN A 251 -18.77 7.04 11.52
CA ASN A 251 -18.08 7.66 12.64
C ASN A 251 -18.02 9.18 12.47
N ILE A 252 -18.15 9.88 13.59
CA ILE A 252 -17.81 11.30 13.71
C ILE A 252 -16.34 11.35 14.12
N ASP A 253 -15.50 11.96 13.29
CA ASP A 253 -14.06 11.99 13.53
C ASP A 253 -13.72 12.74 14.83
N HIS A 254 -14.33 13.91 15.02
CA HIS A 254 -14.13 14.73 16.22
C HIS A 254 -15.39 15.48 16.66
N LEU A 255 -15.58 15.58 17.97
CA LEU A 255 -16.47 16.52 18.61
C LEU A 255 -15.65 17.46 19.51
N VAL A 256 -15.90 18.75 19.42
CA VAL A 256 -15.26 19.76 20.28
C VAL A 256 -16.34 20.49 21.06
N ILE A 257 -16.17 20.55 22.38
CA ILE A 257 -17.00 21.36 23.29
C ILE A 257 -16.08 22.46 23.84
N THR A 258 -16.48 23.72 23.69
CA THR A 258 -15.74 24.86 24.29
C THR A 258 -16.21 25.14 25.70
N ARG A 259 -15.40 25.88 26.48
CA ARG A 259 -15.77 26.32 27.83
C ARG A 259 -17.06 27.12 27.90
N GLU A 260 -17.37 27.88 26.86
CA GLU A 260 -18.64 28.61 26.74
C GLU A 260 -19.81 27.70 26.37
N GLY A 261 -19.56 26.42 26.10
CA GLY A 261 -20.58 25.44 25.75
C GLY A 261 -20.98 25.44 24.28
N ARG A 262 -20.08 25.83 23.37
CA ARG A 262 -20.31 25.65 21.93
C ARG A 262 -19.90 24.24 21.51
N ILE A 263 -20.68 23.61 20.63
CA ILE A 263 -20.41 22.28 20.12
C ILE A 263 -20.08 22.33 18.64
N PHE A 264 -18.94 21.74 18.27
CA PHE A 264 -18.51 21.57 16.88
C PHE A 264 -18.36 20.10 16.54
N LEU A 265 -19.01 19.69 15.46
CA LEU A 265 -18.85 18.36 14.87
C LEU A 265 -17.93 18.47 13.66
N LEU A 266 -16.79 17.78 13.70
CA LEU A 266 -15.79 17.84 12.64
C LEU A 266 -15.75 16.53 11.85
N GLU A 267 -15.85 16.65 10.53
CA GLU A 267 -15.63 15.58 9.56
C GLU A 267 -14.36 15.87 8.76
N THR A 268 -13.40 14.94 8.74
CA THR A 268 -12.08 15.14 8.15
C THR A 268 -11.99 14.54 6.76
N LYS A 269 -11.53 15.35 5.78
CA LYS A 269 -11.28 14.90 4.41
C LYS A 269 -9.82 15.09 4.02
N SER A 270 -9.21 14.00 3.54
CA SER A 270 -7.81 13.98 3.13
C SER A 270 -7.57 14.46 1.68
N HIS A 271 -8.61 14.81 0.94
CA HIS A 271 -8.53 15.14 -0.48
C HIS A 271 -7.62 16.34 -0.77
N ARG A 272 -7.06 16.37 -1.99
CA ARG A 272 -6.27 17.48 -2.54
C ARG A 272 -7.02 18.07 -3.72
N GLY A 273 -6.83 19.36 -3.96
CA GLY A 273 -7.49 20.07 -5.06
C GLY A 273 -8.23 21.31 -4.58
N LYS A 274 -9.01 21.91 -5.48
CA LYS A 274 -9.87 23.06 -5.19
C LYS A 274 -11.27 22.56 -4.84
N VAL A 275 -11.78 22.99 -3.69
CA VAL A 275 -13.16 22.74 -3.26
C VAL A 275 -14.01 23.95 -3.61
N THR A 276 -15.16 23.72 -4.23
CA THR A 276 -16.13 24.76 -4.59
C THR A 276 -17.54 24.29 -4.24
N ALA A 277 -18.46 25.22 -3.98
CA ALA A 277 -19.88 24.87 -3.89
C ALA A 277 -20.46 24.55 -5.28
N ALA A 278 -21.43 23.66 -5.33
CA ALA A 278 -22.35 23.46 -6.45
C ALA A 278 -23.75 23.19 -5.89
N GLY A 279 -24.55 24.25 -5.81
CA GLY A 279 -25.85 24.23 -5.14
C GLY A 279 -25.71 23.72 -3.70
N ASP A 280 -26.33 22.58 -3.45
CA ASP A 280 -26.43 21.92 -2.14
C ASP A 280 -25.27 20.97 -1.79
N SER A 281 -24.26 20.90 -2.66
CA SER A 281 -23.13 19.98 -2.52
C SER A 281 -21.79 20.70 -2.72
N ILE A 282 -20.70 19.96 -2.50
CA ILE A 282 -19.35 20.43 -2.84
C ILE A 282 -18.75 19.64 -4.00
N LEU A 283 -18.00 20.35 -4.84
CA LEU A 283 -17.18 19.77 -5.90
C LEU A 283 -15.72 19.76 -5.48
N LEU A 284 -14.99 18.74 -5.93
CA LEU A 284 -13.54 18.66 -5.86
C LEU A 284 -12.97 18.72 -7.27
N ASN A 285 -12.22 19.77 -7.57
CA ASN A 285 -11.69 20.07 -8.92
C ASN A 285 -12.79 20.07 -10.00
N GLY A 286 -13.97 20.63 -9.69
CA GLY A 286 -15.09 20.70 -10.62
C GLY A 286 -15.91 19.41 -10.77
N HIS A 287 -15.55 18.33 -10.07
CA HIS A 287 -16.30 17.07 -10.10
C HIS A 287 -16.99 16.79 -8.75
N PRO A 288 -18.18 16.18 -8.76
CA PRO A 288 -18.82 15.71 -7.54
C PRO A 288 -17.92 14.73 -6.78
N MET A 289 -17.95 14.80 -5.45
CA MET A 289 -17.27 13.81 -4.62
C MET A 289 -18.04 12.49 -4.64
N GLU A 290 -17.32 11.35 -4.59
CA GLU A 290 -17.93 9.99 -4.55
C GLU A 290 -18.91 9.81 -3.38
N LYS A 291 -18.62 10.49 -2.25
CA LYS A 291 -19.50 10.57 -1.08
C LYS A 291 -19.68 12.03 -0.71
N ASP A 292 -20.92 12.46 -0.51
CA ASP A 292 -21.22 13.83 -0.09
C ASP A 292 -20.92 14.01 1.42
N PRO A 293 -19.86 14.77 1.78
CA PRO A 293 -19.56 15.01 3.18
C PRO A 293 -20.57 15.93 3.88
N ILE A 294 -21.27 16.79 3.13
CA ILE A 294 -22.26 17.70 3.70
C ILE A 294 -23.44 16.89 4.24
N GLU A 295 -23.94 15.95 3.44
CA GLU A 295 -25.02 15.05 3.85
C GLU A 295 -24.63 14.19 5.06
N GLN A 296 -23.40 13.66 5.09
CA GLN A 296 -22.89 12.88 6.22
C GLN A 296 -22.86 13.73 7.51
N VAL A 297 -22.31 14.94 7.45
CA VAL A 297 -22.27 15.86 8.61
C VAL A 297 -23.68 16.20 9.09
N LEU A 298 -24.61 16.52 8.17
CA LEU A 298 -25.98 16.85 8.55
C LEU A 298 -26.67 15.70 9.28
N ARG A 299 -26.58 14.46 8.78
CA ARG A 299 -27.13 13.28 9.45
C ARG A 299 -26.54 13.08 10.85
N ASN A 300 -25.21 13.23 10.97
CA ASN A 300 -24.51 13.10 12.24
C ASN A 300 -24.88 14.22 13.23
N VAL A 301 -25.09 15.45 12.75
CA VAL A 301 -25.57 16.57 13.57
C VAL A 301 -26.97 16.29 14.12
N PHE A 302 -27.90 15.84 13.29
CA PHE A 302 -29.26 15.52 13.74
C PHE A 302 -29.27 14.37 14.76
N TRP A 303 -28.51 13.31 14.50
CA TRP A 303 -28.35 12.21 15.44
C TRP A 303 -27.75 12.67 16.77
N LEU A 304 -26.68 13.47 16.73
CA LEU A 304 -26.01 13.96 17.92
C LEU A 304 -26.93 14.84 18.76
N LYS A 305 -27.73 15.71 18.14
CA LYS A 305 -28.72 16.53 18.85
C LYS A 305 -29.72 15.67 19.63
N GLY A 306 -30.28 14.64 19.00
CA GLY A 306 -31.14 13.67 19.67
C GLY A 306 -30.45 12.99 20.84
N ARG A 307 -29.20 12.56 20.63
CA ARG A 307 -28.41 11.90 21.68
C ARG A 307 -28.10 12.82 22.85
N LEU A 308 -27.74 14.07 22.61
CA LEU A 308 -27.51 15.07 23.66
C LEU A 308 -28.81 15.38 24.42
N ARG A 309 -29.95 15.43 23.73
CA ARG A 309 -31.25 15.61 24.38
C ARG A 309 -31.58 14.48 25.35
N GLU A 310 -31.28 13.23 24.98
CA GLU A 310 -31.45 12.08 25.87
C GLU A 310 -30.53 12.12 27.08
N VAL A 311 -29.27 12.53 26.90
CA VAL A 311 -28.23 12.43 27.93
C VAL A 311 -28.25 13.62 28.89
N VAL A 312 -28.43 14.83 28.38
CA VAL A 312 -28.35 16.08 29.16
C VAL A 312 -29.65 16.89 29.19
N GLY A 313 -30.72 16.42 28.54
CA GLY A 313 -32.01 17.14 28.50
C GLY A 313 -31.99 18.44 27.68
N ARG A 314 -30.92 18.68 26.92
CA ARG A 314 -30.71 19.88 26.09
C ARG A 314 -30.55 19.51 24.63
N GLU A 315 -31.01 20.38 23.74
CA GLU A 315 -30.85 20.23 22.30
C GLU A 315 -30.02 21.38 21.75
N PRO A 316 -28.68 21.35 21.94
CA PRO A 316 -27.85 22.49 21.64
C PRO A 316 -27.65 22.71 20.14
N TRP A 317 -27.25 23.92 19.78
CA TRP A 317 -26.74 24.18 18.44
C TRP A 317 -25.41 23.44 18.24
N VAL A 318 -25.32 22.67 17.16
CA VAL A 318 -24.12 21.93 16.77
C VAL A 318 -23.65 22.50 15.44
N GLU A 319 -22.46 23.11 15.42
CA GLU A 319 -21.84 23.62 14.20
C GLU A 319 -21.11 22.47 13.50
N GLY A 320 -21.65 22.01 12.37
CA GLY A 320 -21.00 21.01 11.52
C GLY A 320 -19.90 21.63 10.67
N ILE A 321 -18.71 21.04 10.68
CA ILE A 321 -17.55 21.50 9.91
C ILE A 321 -16.94 20.33 9.13
N VAL A 322 -16.85 20.47 7.80
CA VAL A 322 -16.01 19.60 6.98
C VAL A 322 -14.62 20.20 6.87
N VAL A 323 -13.62 19.51 7.44
CA VAL A 323 -12.23 19.96 7.50
C VAL A 323 -11.40 19.23 6.45
N PHE A 324 -10.90 19.96 5.45
CA PHE A 324 -9.95 19.44 4.48
C PHE A 324 -8.52 19.63 4.96
N SER A 325 -7.76 18.54 5.12
CA SER A 325 -6.36 18.65 5.56
C SER A 325 -5.41 19.18 4.50
N ARG A 326 -5.77 19.07 3.21
CA ARG A 326 -4.88 19.39 2.08
C ARG A 326 -5.52 20.14 0.90
N ALA A 327 -6.83 20.33 0.90
CA ALA A 327 -7.52 20.98 -0.21
C ALA A 327 -7.54 22.52 -0.04
N LEU A 328 -7.57 23.24 -1.16
CA LEU A 328 -7.82 24.67 -1.22
C LEU A 328 -9.32 24.90 -1.10
N VAL A 329 -9.73 25.58 -0.04
CA VAL A 329 -11.14 25.88 0.26
C VAL A 329 -11.31 27.38 0.40
N PRO A 330 -12.34 28.01 -0.20
CA PRO A 330 -12.71 29.39 0.06
C PRO A 330 -12.90 29.65 1.56
N LYS A 331 -12.62 30.88 2.01
CA LYS A 331 -12.50 31.21 3.43
C LYS A 331 -13.82 31.17 4.20
N ASP A 332 -14.94 31.38 3.49
CA ASP A 332 -16.28 31.50 4.07
C ASP A 332 -17.26 30.53 3.38
N LEU A 333 -16.76 29.35 2.96
CA LEU A 333 -17.59 28.37 2.28
C LEU A 333 -18.55 27.70 3.28
N ILE A 334 -19.84 27.96 3.11
CA ILE A 334 -20.92 27.30 3.85
C ILE A 334 -21.88 26.68 2.84
N VAL A 335 -22.21 25.40 3.03
CA VAL A 335 -23.15 24.65 2.19
C VAL A 335 -24.16 23.98 3.11
N ARG A 336 -25.45 24.30 2.94
CA ARG A 336 -26.56 23.78 3.77
C ARG A 336 -26.32 23.96 5.28
N GLY A 337 -25.74 25.10 5.69
CA GLY A 337 -25.41 25.39 7.08
C GLY A 337 -24.19 24.64 7.63
N VAL A 338 -23.53 23.79 6.83
CA VAL A 338 -22.27 23.14 7.17
C VAL A 338 -21.11 24.00 6.67
N ARG A 339 -20.19 24.34 7.57
CA ARG A 339 -18.97 25.06 7.22
C ARG A 339 -17.98 24.11 6.54
N VAL A 340 -17.33 24.55 5.48
CA VAL A 340 -16.33 23.76 4.77
C VAL A 340 -15.02 24.53 4.78
N GLN A 341 -13.98 23.97 5.37
CA GLN A 341 -12.74 24.72 5.56
C GLN A 341 -11.46 23.88 5.42
N ASN A 342 -10.38 24.53 5.01
CA ASN A 342 -9.03 23.98 5.16
C ASN A 342 -8.59 23.96 6.63
N LEU A 343 -7.87 22.92 7.01
CA LEU A 343 -7.30 22.70 8.36
C LEU A 343 -6.61 23.95 8.96
N ARG A 344 -5.92 24.77 8.16
CA ARG A 344 -5.21 25.96 8.63
C ARG A 344 -6.10 27.00 9.32
N TYR A 345 -7.40 26.97 9.08
CA TYR A 345 -8.36 27.90 9.67
C TYR A 345 -9.17 27.28 10.81
N LEU A 346 -8.99 25.99 11.09
CA LEU A 346 -9.77 25.28 12.10
C LEU A 346 -9.59 25.91 13.49
N GLU A 347 -8.35 26.11 13.94
CA GLU A 347 -8.08 26.70 15.25
C GLU A 347 -8.68 28.11 15.40
N PRO A 348 -8.47 29.06 14.47
CA PRO A 348 -9.15 30.36 14.51
C PRO A 348 -10.68 30.28 14.60
N ILE A 349 -11.30 29.33 13.90
CA ILE A 349 -12.76 29.14 13.93
C ILE A 349 -13.22 28.66 15.30
N LEU A 350 -12.52 27.68 15.89
CA LEU A 350 -12.87 27.12 17.19
C LEU A 350 -12.67 28.15 18.32
N ARG A 351 -11.63 29.00 18.22
CA ARG A 351 -11.36 30.07 19.19
C ARG A 351 -12.22 31.32 19.01
N ALA A 352 -12.97 31.43 17.91
CA ALA A 352 -13.82 32.60 17.70
C ALA A 352 -14.83 32.73 18.83
N LYS A 353 -15.05 33.95 19.35
CA LYS A 353 -16.05 34.18 20.40
C LYS A 353 -17.45 33.88 19.85
N GLY A 354 -18.29 33.28 20.69
CA GLY A 354 -19.70 33.02 20.38
C GLY A 354 -20.48 32.73 21.65
N GLN A 355 -21.81 32.70 21.54
CA GLN A 355 -22.67 32.29 22.64
C GLN A 355 -22.83 30.75 22.62
N GLY A 356 -22.74 30.14 23.79
CA GLY A 356 -22.98 28.71 24.00
C GLY A 356 -23.73 28.48 25.30
N ASP A 357 -24.00 27.23 25.62
CA ASP A 357 -24.66 26.82 26.87
C ASP A 357 -23.63 26.19 27.81
N SER A 358 -23.16 26.95 28.81
CA SER A 358 -22.12 26.52 29.75
C SER A 358 -22.46 25.21 30.47
N TYR A 359 -23.74 24.85 30.58
CA TYR A 359 -24.18 23.57 31.12
C TYR A 359 -23.63 22.37 30.32
N LEU A 360 -23.42 22.52 29.01
CA LEU A 360 -22.82 21.49 28.16
C LEU A 360 -21.35 21.26 28.50
N TRP A 361 -20.63 22.33 28.89
CA TRP A 361 -19.25 22.23 29.35
C TRP A 361 -19.17 21.51 30.70
N GLU A 362 -20.07 21.85 31.62
CA GLU A 362 -20.18 21.18 32.93
C GLU A 362 -20.52 19.70 32.76
N SER A 363 -21.34 19.36 31.76
CA SER A 363 -21.78 17.99 31.46
C SER A 363 -20.84 17.22 30.52
N ARG A 364 -19.67 17.77 30.16
CA ARG A 364 -18.79 17.20 29.12
C ARG A 364 -18.35 15.75 29.37
N GLU A 365 -18.09 15.39 30.63
CA GLU A 365 -17.70 14.03 31.01
C GLU A 365 -18.85 13.04 30.87
N LEU A 366 -20.07 13.45 31.24
CA LEU A 366 -21.28 12.65 31.04
C LEU A 366 -21.55 12.43 29.54
N ILE A 367 -21.40 13.50 28.73
CA ILE A 367 -21.51 13.42 27.28
C ILE A 367 -20.48 12.43 26.71
N TRP A 368 -19.22 12.52 27.16
CA TRP A 368 -18.16 11.60 26.73
C TRP A 368 -18.49 10.15 27.05
N GLN A 369 -18.90 9.85 28.28
CA GLN A 369 -19.27 8.50 28.69
C GLN A 369 -20.44 7.97 27.84
N ALA A 370 -21.47 8.79 27.62
CA ALA A 370 -22.66 8.37 26.89
C ALA A 370 -22.43 8.17 25.38
N LEU A 371 -21.46 8.89 24.79
CA LEU A 371 -21.07 8.75 23.38
C LEU A 371 -20.03 7.63 23.15
N LYS A 372 -19.24 7.28 24.17
CA LYS A 372 -18.26 6.18 24.11
C LYS A 372 -18.81 4.84 24.60
N ALA A 373 -19.93 4.84 25.32
CA ALA A 373 -20.66 3.62 25.63
C ALA A 373 -21.07 2.92 24.34
N LYS A 374 -20.75 1.63 24.20
CA LYS A 374 -21.28 0.83 23.09
C LYS A 374 -22.81 0.86 23.17
N PRO A 375 -23.52 1.12 22.07
CA PRO A 375 -24.97 0.98 22.07
C PRO A 375 -25.34 -0.45 22.49
N PRO A 376 -26.41 -0.64 23.29
CA PRO A 376 -26.91 -1.97 23.57
C PRO A 376 -27.19 -2.69 22.25
N LYS A 377 -26.73 -3.93 22.15
CA LYS A 377 -26.84 -4.76 20.94
C LYS A 377 -28.27 -5.11 20.59
#